data_AF-A0A957EUK5-F1
#
_entry.id   AF-A0A957EUK5-F1
#
_cell.length_a   1.000
_cell.length_b   1.000
_cell.length_c   1.000
_cell.angle_alpha   90.00
_cell.angle_beta   90.00
_cell.angle_gamma   90.00
#
_symmetry.space_group_name_H-M   'P 1'
#
loop_
_entity.id
_entity.type
_entity.pdbx_description
1 polymer ?
#
loop_
_entity_poly.entity_id
_entity_poly.type
_entity_poly.pdbx_seq_one_letter_code
_entity_poly.pdbx_strand_id
1 'polypeptide(L)'
;MATKIMPISDLRRQTSQVIQGIQEEGDVVYVTQHGRPTVVVLDYEYYETLMAQLEDLADLASLEAAADEPELDYDAFLAEMGLSSNG
;
A
#
# COMPACT_ATOMS: atom_id res chain seq x y z
N MET A 1 7.85 -17.68 -1.78
CA MET A 1 8.66 -16.45 -1.87
C MET A 1 9.89 -16.62 -1.00
N ALA A 2 11.08 -16.60 -1.61
CA ALA A 2 12.31 -16.61 -0.85
C ALA A 2 12.76 -15.16 -0.65
N THR A 3 12.82 -14.70 0.59
CA THR A 3 13.32 -13.35 0.88
C THR A 3 14.81 -13.28 0.62
N LYS A 4 15.23 -12.44 -0.32
CA LYS A 4 16.64 -12.24 -0.67
C LYS A 4 17.18 -11.02 0.04
N ILE A 5 18.38 -11.11 0.63
CA ILE A 5 19.07 -10.00 1.28
C ILE A 5 20.39 -9.75 0.53
N MET A 6 20.67 -8.51 0.15
CA MET A 6 21.93 -8.17 -0.52
C MET A 6 22.51 -6.81 -0.12
N PRO A 7 23.83 -6.60 -0.18
CA PRO A 7 24.44 -5.28 -0.03
C PRO A 7 24.09 -4.33 -1.19
N ILE A 8 24.04 -3.03 -0.92
CA ILE A 8 23.83 -2.00 -1.95
C ILE A 8 24.91 -2.02 -3.04
N SER A 9 26.14 -2.42 -2.70
CA SER A 9 27.21 -2.61 -3.68
C SER A 9 26.89 -3.70 -4.69
N ASP A 10 26.17 -4.74 -4.28
CA ASP A 10 25.86 -5.90 -5.11
C ASP A 10 24.67 -5.58 -5.99
N LEU A 11 23.66 -4.91 -5.44
CA LEU A 11 22.55 -4.35 -6.22
C LEU A 11 23.08 -3.50 -7.37
N ARG A 12 24.00 -2.56 -7.10
CA ARG A 12 24.60 -1.70 -8.14
C ARG A 12 25.32 -2.45 -9.25
N ARG A 13 25.90 -3.62 -8.97
CA ARG A 13 26.59 -4.45 -9.96
C ARG A 13 25.65 -5.36 -10.75
N GLN A 14 24.48 -5.68 -10.18
CA GLN A 14 23.57 -6.72 -10.68
C GLN A 14 22.16 -6.18 -10.95
N THR A 15 21.99 -4.86 -11.10
CA THR A 15 20.68 -4.20 -11.15
C THR A 15 19.69 -4.87 -12.11
N SER A 16 20.10 -5.12 -13.36
CA SER A 16 19.21 -5.72 -14.36
C SER A 16 18.76 -7.13 -14.00
N GLN A 17 19.66 -7.96 -13.44
CA GLN A 17 19.32 -9.33 -13.00
C GLN A 17 18.38 -9.30 -11.80
N VAL A 18 18.58 -8.36 -10.88
CA VAL A 18 17.71 -8.19 -9.72
C VAL A 18 16.31 -7.76 -10.15
N ILE A 19 16.20 -6.76 -11.04
CA ILE A 19 14.91 -6.31 -11.57
C ILE A 19 14.20 -7.45 -12.30
N GLN A 20 14.92 -8.21 -13.13
CA GLN A 20 14.34 -9.34 -13.85
C GLN A 20 13.81 -10.42 -12.90
N GLY A 21 14.57 -10.80 -11.87
CA GLY A 21 14.11 -11.76 -10.86
C GLY A 21 12.88 -11.28 -10.10
N ILE A 22 12.80 -9.98 -9.77
CA ILE A 22 11.62 -9.39 -9.13
C ILE A 22 10.38 -9.51 -10.04
N GLN A 23 10.52 -9.20 -11.32
CA GLN A 23 9.42 -9.21 -12.28
C GLN A 23 8.97 -10.62 -12.68
N GLU A 24 9.91 -11.56 -12.85
CA GLU A 24 9.62 -12.91 -13.33
C GLU A 24 9.26 -13.88 -12.20
N GLU A 25 9.92 -13.75 -11.04
CA GLU A 25 9.78 -14.70 -9.93
C GLU A 25 8.94 -14.15 -8.77
N GLY A 26 8.58 -12.86 -8.82
CA GLY A 26 7.87 -12.18 -7.72
C GLY A 26 8.75 -12.03 -6.47
N ASP A 27 10.07 -11.93 -6.66
CA ASP A 27 11.03 -11.83 -5.57
C ASP A 27 10.90 -10.50 -4.80
N VAL A 28 11.21 -10.55 -3.51
CA VAL A 28 11.37 -9.36 -2.66
C VAL A 28 12.82 -9.31 -2.18
N VAL A 29 13.47 -8.17 -2.40
CA VAL A 29 14.89 -7.98 -2.11
C VAL A 29 15.11 -6.91 -1.05
N TYR A 30 15.67 -7.31 0.08
CA TYR A 30 16.09 -6.41 1.14
C TYR A 30 17.52 -5.96 0.89
N VAL A 31 17.69 -4.66 0.71
CA VAL A 31 18.99 -4.04 0.43
C VAL A 31 19.57 -3.52 1.73
N THR A 32 20.84 -3.86 1.96
CA THR A 32 21.59 -3.43 3.14
C THR A 32 22.66 -2.40 2.78
N GLN A 33 22.88 -1.44 3.69
CA GLN A 33 24.00 -0.51 3.66
C GLN A 33 24.73 -0.57 5.00
N HIS A 34 26.05 -0.74 4.98
CA HIS A 34 26.86 -0.96 6.19
C HIS A 34 26.32 -2.10 7.09
N GLY A 35 25.80 -3.17 6.46
CA GLY A 35 25.25 -4.35 7.15
C GLY A 35 23.85 -4.16 7.76
N ARG A 36 23.20 -3.02 7.54
CA ARG A 36 21.85 -2.73 8.04
C ARG A 36 20.86 -2.63 6.88
N PRO A 37 19.66 -3.24 6.95
CA PRO A 37 18.61 -3.03 5.96
C PRO A 37 18.25 -1.55 5.84
N THR A 38 18.14 -1.04 4.61
CA THR A 38 17.81 0.36 4.34
C THR A 38 16.72 0.53 3.29
N VAL A 39 16.57 -0.42 2.36
CA VAL A 39 15.57 -0.38 1.30
C VAL A 39 15.02 -1.79 1.07
N VAL A 40 13.75 -1.88 0.69
CA VAL A 40 13.15 -3.09 0.13
C VAL A 40 12.80 -2.80 -1.32
N VAL A 41 13.17 -3.69 -2.23
CA VAL A 41 12.80 -3.64 -3.64
C VAL A 41 11.82 -4.77 -3.92
N LEU A 42 10.71 -4.42 -4.55
CA LEU A 42 9.62 -5.30 -4.90
C LEU A 42 9.07 -4.88 -6.26
N ASP A 43 8.24 -5.73 -6.85
CA ASP A 43 7.52 -5.39 -8.07
C ASP A 43 6.56 -4.21 -7.82
N TYR A 44 6.38 -3.37 -8.84
CA TYR A 44 5.55 -2.18 -8.76
C TYR A 44 4.07 -2.51 -8.56
N GLU A 45 3.51 -3.42 -9.36
CA GLU A 45 2.09 -3.77 -9.27
C GLU A 45 1.79 -4.46 -7.94
N TYR A 46 2.75 -5.25 -7.45
CA TYR A 46 2.68 -5.85 -6.12
C TYR A 46 2.67 -4.79 -5.01
N TYR A 47 3.51 -3.76 -5.08
CA TYR A 47 3.49 -2.64 -4.14
C TYR A 47 2.14 -1.92 -4.13
N GLU A 48 1.63 -1.53 -5.30
CA GLU A 48 0.34 -0.81 -5.42
C GLU A 48 -0.82 -1.66 -4.88
N THR A 49 -0.81 -2.97 -5.13
CA THR A 49 -1.81 -3.90 -4.58
C THR A 49 -1.77 -3.94 -3.05
N LEU A 50 -0.57 -3.98 -2.45
CA LEU A 50 -0.43 -3.93 -0.99
C LEU A 50 -0.92 -2.60 -0.41
N MET A 51 -0.65 -1.48 -1.10
CA MET A 51 -1.11 -0.17 -0.67
C MET A 51 -2.63 -0.05 -0.74
N ALA A 52 -3.26 -0.52 -1.80
CA ALA A 52 -4.72 -0.54 -1.92
C ALA A 52 -5.37 -1.38 -0.81
N GLN A 53 -4.82 -2.56 -0.50
CA GLN A 53 -5.31 -3.39 0.60
C GLN A 53 -5.17 -2.71 1.97
N LEU A 54 -4.10 -1.95 2.18
CA LEU A 54 -3.92 -1.19 3.42
C LEU A 54 -4.91 -0.03 3.54
N GLU A 55 -5.24 0.64 2.43
CA GLU A 55 -6.29 1.66 2.36
C GLU A 55 -7.65 1.05 2.72
N ASP A 56 -8.05 -0.04 2.06
CA ASP A 56 -9.32 -0.73 2.33
C ASP A 56 -9.46 -1.14 3.81
N LEU A 57 -8.37 -1.62 4.41
CA LEU A 57 -8.35 -1.99 5.83
C LEU A 57 -8.45 -0.77 6.75
N ALA A 58 -7.83 0.35 6.39
CA ALA A 58 -7.91 1.59 7.16
C ALA A 58 -9.33 2.18 7.11
N ASP A 59 -10.00 2.12 5.96
CA ASP A 59 -11.39 2.52 5.80
C ASP A 59 -12.32 1.65 6.64
N LEU A 60 -12.14 0.32 6.60
CA LEU A 60 -12.93 -0.59 7.43
C LEU A 60 -12.74 -0.33 8.93
N ALA A 61 -11.50 -0.10 9.38
CA ALA A 61 -11.22 0.24 10.77
C ALA A 61 -11.85 1.57 11.17
N SER A 62 -11.93 2.54 10.26
CA SER A 62 -12.58 3.83 10.49
C SER A 62 -14.10 3.67 10.63
N LEU A 63 -14.71 2.84 9.78
CA LEU A 63 -16.14 2.51 9.89
C LEU A 63 -16.46 1.78 11.20
N GLU A 64 -15.60 0.84 11.62
CA GLU A 64 -15.77 0.14 12.90
C GLU A 64 -15.64 1.10 14.10
N ALA A 65 -14.70 2.04 14.06
CA ALA A 65 -14.53 3.04 15.11
C ALA A 65 -15.72 4.02 15.20
N ALA A 66 -16.36 4.31 14.06
CA ALA A 66 -17.53 5.18 13.98
C ALA A 66 -18.87 4.43 14.21
N ALA A 67 -18.85 3.13 14.53
CA ALA A 67 -20.07 2.31 14.61
C ALA A 67 -21.08 2.78 15.67
N ASP A 68 -20.61 3.46 16.73
CA ASP A 68 -21.46 4.04 17.78
C ASP A 68 -21.80 5.52 17.55
N GLU A 69 -21.33 6.12 16.44
CA GLU A 69 -21.67 7.48 16.08
C GLU A 69 -23.11 7.57 15.55
N PRO A 70 -23.81 8.69 15.80
CA PRO A 70 -25.17 8.86 15.29
C PRO A 70 -25.18 8.87 13.77
N GLU A 71 -25.95 7.96 13.19
CA GLU A 71 -26.23 7.95 11.74
C GLU A 71 -27.15 9.12 11.37
N LEU A 72 -26.84 9.78 10.26
CA LEU A 72 -27.68 10.81 9.68
C LEU A 72 -28.33 10.29 8.40
N ASP A 73 -29.64 10.47 8.29
CA ASP A 73 -30.37 10.16 7.07
C ASP A 73 -29.83 10.97 5.88
N TYR A 74 -29.67 10.32 4.72
CA TYR A 74 -29.03 10.95 3.56
C TYR A 74 -29.78 12.18 3.06
N ASP A 75 -31.12 12.18 3.07
CA ASP A 75 -31.91 13.33 2.65
C ASP A 75 -31.79 14.46 3.67
N ALA A 76 -31.74 14.13 4.96
CA ALA A 76 -31.50 15.10 6.03
C ALA A 76 -30.11 15.76 5.91
N PHE A 77 -29.07 14.97 5.60
CA PHE A 77 -27.72 15.47 5.33
C PHE A 77 -27.68 16.43 4.14
N LEU A 78 -28.31 16.06 3.02
CA LEU A 78 -28.37 16.93 1.84
C LEU A 78 -29.13 18.24 2.12
N ALA A 79 -30.20 18.19 2.91
CA ALA A 79 -30.93 19.37 3.33
C ALA A 79 -30.06 20.30 4.20
N GLU A 80 -29.31 19.74 5.15
CA GLU A 80 -28.36 20.49 5.99
C GLU A 80 -27.25 21.15 5.16
N MET A 81 -26.71 20.44 4.17
CA MET A 81 -25.67 20.95 3.27
C MET A 81 -26.20 21.93 2.20
N GLY A 82 -27.52 22.17 2.15
CA GLY A 82 -28.14 23.03 1.14
C GLY A 82 -28.10 22.44 -0.28
N LEU A 83 -27.94 21.12 -0.38
CA LEU A 83 -27.79 20.36 -1.63
C LEU A 83 -29.04 19.55 -1.99
N SER A 84 -30.07 19.56 -1.16
CA SER A 84 -31.34 18.91 -1.46
C SER A 84 -31.92 19.50 -2.76
N SER A 85 -32.11 18.65 -3.77
CA SER A 85 -32.70 19.03 -5.05
C SER A 85 -34.13 19.53 -4.81
N ASN A 86 -34.34 20.85 -4.97
CA ASN A 86 -35.64 21.32 -5.40
C ASN A 86 -35.87 20.71 -6.79
N GLY A 87 -36.97 19.96 -6.94
CA GLY A 87 -37.29 19.24 -8.18
C GLY A 87 -37.23 20.07 -9.46
#